data_AF-A0A521G2E3-F1
#
_entry.id   AF-A0A521G2E3-F1
#
_cell.length_a   1.000
_cell.length_b   1.000
_cell.length_c   1.000
_cell.angle_alpha   90.00
_cell.angle_beta   90.00
_cell.angle_gamma   90.00
#
_symmetry.space_group_name_H-M   'P 1'
#
loop_
_entity.id
_entity.type
_entity.pdbx_description
1 polymer ?
#
loop_
_entity_poly.entity_id
_entity_poly.type
_entity_poly.pdbx_seq_one_letter_code
_entity_poly.pdbx_strand_id
1 'polypeptide(L)'
;MMDIEKHIAHWLTGAEEDFEVAGQLIQSKKIRHGLFFLHLTLEKILKAHVCRHTQDIAPRIHNLARLAELTGIAFEAEQADLLSEMNPCNIEGRYPELWGALPSPNETQRLLQKTEEVFTWLKNQLNSQ
;
A
#
# COMPACT_ATOMS: atom_id res chain seq x y z
N MET A 1 14.11 -1.12 24.91
CA MET A 1 14.14 0.01 23.96
C MET A 1 13.55 -0.49 22.66
N MET A 2 12.64 0.26 22.06
CA MET A 2 11.98 -0.15 20.83
C MET A 2 12.95 -0.02 19.65
N ASP A 3 13.09 -1.08 18.86
CA ASP A 3 13.98 -1.11 17.70
C ASP A 3 13.19 -0.66 16.46
N ILE A 4 13.19 0.65 16.23
CA ILE A 4 12.44 1.27 15.13
C ILE A 4 12.95 0.79 13.77
N GLU A 5 14.25 0.60 13.61
CA GLU A 5 14.85 0.10 12.37
C GLU A 5 14.32 -1.30 12.04
N LYS A 6 14.20 -2.17 13.05
CA LYS A 6 13.56 -3.48 12.86
C LYS A 6 12.10 -3.37 12.45
N HIS A 7 11.35 -2.39 12.97
CA HIS A 7 9.96 -2.16 12.56
C HIS A 7 9.85 -1.60 11.14
N ILE A 8 10.74 -0.69 10.74
CA ILE A 8 10.82 -0.17 9.36
C ILE A 8 11.11 -1.32 8.40
N ALA A 9 12.13 -2.13 8.69
CA ALA A 9 12.49 -3.29 7.88
C ALA A 9 11.36 -4.31 7.78
N HIS A 10 10.68 -4.61 8.89
CA HIS A 10 9.53 -5.51 8.92
C HIS A 10 8.41 -5.05 7.97
N TRP A 11 8.06 -3.76 8.01
CA TRP A 11 7.04 -3.20 7.15
C TRP A 11 7.48 -3.16 5.68
N LEU A 12 8.72 -2.80 5.40
CA LEU A 12 9.27 -2.80 4.05
C LEU A 12 9.25 -4.19 3.42
N THR A 13 9.80 -5.20 4.10
CA THR A 13 9.80 -6.60 3.61
C THR A 13 8.38 -7.10 3.40
N GLY A 14 7.47 -6.84 4.35
CA GLY A 14 6.08 -7.23 4.19
C GLY A 14 5.36 -6.54 3.03
N ALA A 15 5.74 -5.31 2.68
CA ALA A 15 5.20 -4.60 1.52
C ALA A 15 5.69 -5.21 0.20
N GLU A 16 6.95 -5.60 0.14
CA GLU A 16 7.56 -6.28 -1.02
C GLU A 16 6.89 -7.63 -1.28
N GLU A 17 6.71 -8.44 -0.23
CA GLU A 17 6.01 -9.72 -0.31
C GLU A 17 4.57 -9.55 -0.81
N ASP A 18 3.83 -8.57 -0.26
CA ASP A 18 2.45 -8.33 -0.69
C ASP A 18 2.35 -7.89 -2.15
N PHE A 19 3.32 -7.10 -2.64
CA PHE A 19 3.32 -6.64 -4.03
C PHE A 19 3.53 -7.81 -5.00
N GLU A 20 4.44 -8.72 -4.65
CA GLU A 20 4.66 -9.95 -5.42
C GLU A 20 3.38 -10.80 -5.46
N VAL A 21 2.76 -11.03 -4.29
CA VAL A 21 1.52 -11.81 -4.17
C VAL A 21 0.38 -11.16 -4.97
N ALA A 22 0.27 -9.83 -4.94
CA ALA A 22 -0.73 -9.09 -5.71
C ALA A 22 -0.61 -9.40 -7.21
N GLY A 23 0.61 -9.34 -7.76
CA GLY A 23 0.88 -9.66 -9.16
C GLY A 23 0.45 -11.08 -9.54
N GLN A 24 0.80 -12.07 -8.72
CA GLN A 24 0.41 -13.48 -8.94
C GLN A 24 -1.11 -13.68 -8.91
N LEU A 25 -1.82 -12.99 -8.00
CA LEU A 25 -3.27 -13.06 -7.88
C LEU A 25 -3.97 -12.41 -9.09
N ILE A 26 -3.48 -11.26 -9.56
CA ILE A 26 -4.00 -10.60 -10.75
C ILE A 26 -3.79 -11.48 -11.98
N GLN A 27 -2.58 -12.04 -12.15
CA GLN A 27 -2.25 -12.94 -13.26
C GLN A 27 -3.13 -14.20 -13.27
N SER A 28 -3.46 -14.74 -12.09
CA SER A 28 -4.38 -15.89 -11.93
C SER A 28 -5.87 -15.53 -11.97
N LYS A 29 -6.22 -14.29 -12.39
CA LYS A 29 -7.58 -13.76 -12.49
C LYS A 29 -8.32 -13.63 -11.16
N LYS A 30 -7.61 -13.71 -10.02
CA LYS A 30 -8.16 -13.45 -8.67
C LYS A 30 -8.09 -11.94 -8.36
N ILE A 31 -8.70 -11.14 -9.24
CA ILE A 31 -8.50 -9.68 -9.29
C ILE A 31 -8.73 -8.98 -7.94
N ARG A 32 -9.86 -9.24 -7.27
CA ARG A 32 -10.17 -8.58 -5.98
C ARG A 32 -9.13 -8.85 -4.90
N HIS A 33 -8.66 -10.10 -4.82
CA HIS A 33 -7.61 -10.45 -3.88
C HIS A 33 -6.31 -9.75 -4.25
N GLY A 34 -5.98 -9.69 -5.54
CA GLY A 34 -4.86 -8.90 -6.04
C GLY A 34 -4.92 -7.43 -5.63
N LEU A 35 -6.06 -6.77 -5.83
CA LEU A 35 -6.27 -5.37 -5.44
C LEU A 35 -6.20 -5.17 -3.91
N PHE A 36 -6.69 -6.12 -3.14
CA PHE A 36 -6.50 -6.11 -1.69
C PHE A 36 -5.03 -6.18 -1.30
N PHE A 37 -4.23 -7.03 -1.95
CA PHE A 37 -2.79 -7.09 -1.70
C PHE A 37 -2.05 -5.83 -2.18
N LEU A 38 -2.47 -5.20 -3.29
CA LEU A 38 -1.95 -3.87 -3.68
C LEU A 38 -2.23 -2.81 -2.61
N HIS A 39 -3.41 -2.83 -2.00
CA HIS A 39 -3.71 -1.96 -0.85
C HIS A 39 -2.75 -2.24 0.31
N LEU A 40 -2.54 -3.51 0.67
CA LEU A 40 -1.64 -3.89 1.77
C LEU A 40 -0.18 -3.49 1.51
N THR A 41 0.30 -3.60 0.26
CA THR A 41 1.61 -3.07 -0.14
C THR A 41 1.76 -1.60 0.24
N LEU A 42 0.79 -0.76 -0.17
CA LEU A 42 0.79 0.68 0.11
C LEU A 42 0.65 0.95 1.61
N GLU A 43 -0.21 0.21 2.31
CA GLU A 43 -0.40 0.35 3.75
C GLU A 43 0.92 0.09 4.50
N LYS A 44 1.60 -1.01 4.19
CA LYS A 44 2.82 -1.42 4.88
C LYS A 44 3.97 -0.46 4.58
N ILE A 45 4.19 -0.05 3.33
CA ILE A 45 5.28 0.90 3.03
C ILE A 45 5.02 2.26 3.70
N LEU A 46 3.78 2.74 3.74
CA LEU A 46 3.43 3.96 4.48
C LEU A 46 3.69 3.79 5.98
N LYS A 47 3.36 2.63 6.57
CA LYS A 47 3.69 2.33 7.97
C LYS A 47 5.18 2.34 8.25
N ALA A 48 6.02 1.88 7.31
CA ALA A 48 7.47 2.02 7.43
C ALA A 48 7.89 3.50 7.53
N HIS A 49 7.33 4.36 6.68
CA HIS A 49 7.57 5.80 6.74
C HIS A 49 7.02 6.47 8.01
N VAL A 50 5.86 6.05 8.51
CA VAL A 50 5.31 6.54 9.77
C VAL A 50 6.25 6.18 10.92
N CYS A 51 6.75 4.94 10.99
CA CYS A 51 7.73 4.55 12.01
C CYS A 51 8.97 5.44 11.95
N ARG A 52 9.51 5.66 10.74
CA ARG A 52 10.68 6.52 10.54
C ARG A 52 10.42 7.98 10.96
N HIS A 53 9.28 8.54 10.59
CA HIS A 53 8.98 9.94 10.88
C HIS A 53 8.68 10.19 12.35
N THR A 54 7.90 9.30 12.97
CA THR A 54 7.42 9.47 14.35
C THR A 54 8.36 8.89 15.41
N GLN A 55 9.31 8.04 14.99
CA GLN A 55 10.18 7.26 15.89
C GLN A 55 9.37 6.39 16.88
N ASP A 56 8.20 5.91 16.44
CA ASP A 56 7.27 5.07 17.21
C ASP A 56 6.63 4.00 16.30
N ILE A 57 5.87 3.05 16.87
CA ILE A 57 5.13 2.04 16.10
C ILE A 57 4.00 2.71 15.32
N ALA A 58 3.96 2.44 14.01
CA ALA A 58 2.85 2.88 13.18
C ALA A 58 1.49 2.40 13.72
N PRO A 59 0.46 3.26 13.73
CA PRO A 59 -0.84 2.93 14.30
C PRO A 59 -1.53 1.81 13.50
N ARG A 60 -2.42 1.07 14.19
CA ARG A 60 -3.24 0.00 13.59
C ARG A 60 -4.45 0.57 12.85
N ILE A 61 -4.18 1.37 11.83
CA ILE A 61 -5.16 1.89 10.89
C ILE A 61 -4.85 1.39 9.48
N HIS A 62 -5.86 1.46 8.62
CA HIS A 62 -5.82 0.94 7.24
C HIS A 62 -6.13 2.00 6.19
N ASN A 63 -6.47 3.21 6.62
CA ASN A 63 -6.75 4.31 5.70
C ASN A 63 -5.41 4.87 5.17
N LEU A 64 -5.17 4.72 3.87
CA LEU A 64 -3.92 5.10 3.22
C LEU A 64 -3.71 6.62 3.22
N ALA A 65 -4.77 7.40 3.02
CA ALA A 65 -4.68 8.86 3.07
C ALA A 65 -4.26 9.33 4.46
N ARG A 66 -4.83 8.74 5.51
CA ARG A 66 -4.45 9.04 6.89
C ARG A 66 -3.02 8.58 7.21
N LEU A 67 -2.60 7.43 6.72
CA LEU A 67 -1.22 6.97 6.89
C LEU A 67 -0.22 7.90 6.16
N ALA A 68 -0.57 8.39 4.97
CA ALA A 68 0.24 9.34 4.21
C ALA A 68 0.47 10.65 4.99
N GLU A 69 -0.58 11.22 5.59
CA GLU A 69 -0.45 12.40 6.46
C GLU A 69 0.54 12.17 7.62
N LEU A 70 0.54 10.98 8.22
CA LEU A 70 1.41 10.63 9.34
C LEU A 70 2.88 10.39 8.94
N THR A 71 3.18 10.27 7.65
CA THR A 71 4.56 10.09 7.17
C THR A 71 5.38 11.39 7.19
N GLY A 72 4.72 12.54 7.23
CA GLY A 72 5.36 13.85 7.02
C GLY A 72 5.89 14.09 5.60
N ILE A 73 5.61 13.19 4.64
CA ILE A 73 5.98 13.33 3.23
C ILE A 73 4.96 14.22 2.51
N ALA A 74 5.43 15.11 1.64
CA ALA A 74 4.57 15.82 0.70
C ALA A 74 4.33 14.93 -0.54
N PHE A 75 3.10 14.45 -0.70
CA PHE A 75 2.67 13.67 -1.85
C PHE A 75 2.20 14.58 -2.99
N GLU A 76 2.48 14.17 -4.22
CA GLU A 76 1.87 14.79 -5.40
C GLU A 76 0.38 14.43 -5.47
N ALA A 77 -0.41 15.27 -6.14
CA ALA A 77 -1.86 15.08 -6.25
C ALA A 77 -2.23 13.70 -6.80
N GLU A 78 -1.53 13.23 -7.84
CA GLU A 78 -1.78 11.93 -8.45
C GLU A 78 -1.49 10.75 -7.48
N GLN A 79 -0.48 10.90 -6.63
CA GLN A 79 -0.16 9.89 -5.61
C GLN A 79 -1.25 9.87 -4.53
N ALA A 80 -1.68 11.04 -4.05
CA ALA A 80 -2.75 11.15 -3.06
C ALA A 80 -4.11 10.62 -3.59
N ASP A 81 -4.39 10.85 -4.86
CA ASP A 81 -5.58 10.32 -5.54
C ASP A 81 -5.54 8.79 -5.59
N LEU A 82 -4.39 8.19 -5.95
CA LEU A 82 -4.21 6.73 -5.93
C LEU A 82 -4.43 6.15 -4.52
N LEU A 83 -3.83 6.76 -3.48
CA LEU A 83 -4.01 6.28 -2.11
C LEU A 83 -5.49 6.32 -1.68
N SER A 84 -6.22 7.35 -2.12
CA SER A 84 -7.65 7.47 -1.87
C SER A 84 -8.45 6.41 -2.61
N GLU A 85 -8.12 6.18 -3.88
CA GLU A 85 -8.73 5.19 -4.76
C GLU A 85 -8.53 3.74 -4.27
N MET A 86 -7.38 3.45 -3.64
CA MET A 86 -7.06 2.11 -3.13
C MET A 86 -7.70 1.79 -1.76
N ASN A 87 -8.28 2.77 -1.05
CA ASN A 87 -8.88 2.54 0.28
C ASN A 87 -10.04 1.52 0.28
N PRO A 88 -11.01 1.56 -0.67
CA PRO A 88 -12.11 0.60 -0.71
C PRO A 88 -11.63 -0.85 -0.80
N CYS A 89 -10.50 -1.11 -1.45
CA CYS A 89 -9.94 -2.45 -1.63
C CYS A 89 -9.67 -3.18 -0.30
N ASN A 90 -9.39 -2.46 0.80
CA ASN A 90 -9.23 -3.06 2.13
C ASN A 90 -10.50 -3.75 2.62
N ILE A 91 -11.65 -3.11 2.41
CA ILE A 91 -12.94 -3.59 2.87
C ILE A 91 -13.47 -4.66 1.90
N GLU A 92 -13.39 -4.40 0.59
CA GLU A 92 -13.83 -5.36 -0.43
C GLU A 92 -13.03 -6.67 -0.39
N GLY A 93 -11.75 -6.62 -0.02
CA GLY A 93 -10.94 -7.84 0.16
C GLY A 93 -11.42 -8.77 1.28
N ARG A 94 -12.23 -8.26 2.22
CA ARG A 94 -12.68 -9.00 3.42
C ARG A 94 -14.15 -9.41 3.38
N TYR A 95 -14.98 -8.66 2.67
CA TYR A 95 -16.43 -8.78 2.73
C TYR A 95 -17.02 -8.95 1.31
N PRO A 96 -17.24 -10.21 0.86
CA PRO A 96 -17.78 -10.49 -0.47
C PRO A 96 -19.11 -9.83 -0.79
N GLU A 97 -19.92 -9.56 0.23
CA GLU A 97 -21.21 -8.88 0.13
C GLU A 97 -21.09 -7.39 -0.24
N LEU A 98 -19.92 -6.79 -0.06
CA LEU A 98 -19.63 -5.38 -0.38
C LEU A 98 -18.95 -5.20 -1.74
N TRP A 99 -18.76 -6.28 -2.50
CA TRP A 99 -18.10 -6.23 -3.79
C TRP A 99 -18.83 -5.34 -4.81
N GLY A 100 -18.15 -4.29 -5.26
CA GLY A 100 -18.56 -3.50 -6.42
C GLY A 100 -18.36 -4.27 -7.74
N ALA A 101 -18.59 -3.63 -8.88
CA ALA A 101 -18.25 -4.21 -10.18
C ALA A 101 -16.74 -4.54 -10.24
N LEU A 102 -16.38 -5.67 -10.87
CA LEU A 102 -14.97 -5.96 -11.11
C LEU A 102 -14.39 -4.87 -12.02
N PRO A 103 -13.20 -4.33 -11.71
CA PRO A 103 -12.49 -3.46 -12.63
C PRO A 103 -12.23 -4.16 -13.96
N SER A 104 -12.21 -3.38 -15.05
CA SER A 104 -11.81 -3.91 -16.35
C SER A 104 -10.35 -4.39 -16.32
N PRO A 105 -9.91 -5.24 -17.27
CA PRO A 105 -8.50 -5.61 -17.39
C PRO A 105 -7.57 -4.40 -17.51
N ASN A 106 -7.96 -3.39 -18.29
CA ASN A 106 -7.19 -2.15 -18.44
C ASN A 106 -7.09 -1.40 -17.11
N GLU A 107 -8.19 -1.35 -16.37
CA GLU A 107 -8.23 -0.67 -15.08
C GLU A 107 -7.41 -1.40 -14.01
N THR A 108 -7.48 -2.73 -14.00
CA THR A 108 -6.64 -3.55 -13.12
C THR A 108 -5.16 -3.33 -13.42
N GLN A 109 -4.79 -3.29 -14.70
CA GLN A 109 -3.41 -3.04 -15.13
C GLN A 109 -2.96 -1.63 -14.74
N ARG A 110 -3.83 -0.62 -14.88
CA ARG A 110 -3.56 0.75 -14.44
C ARG A 110 -3.27 0.82 -12.94
N LEU A 111 -4.13 0.21 -12.12
CA LEU A 111 -3.97 0.18 -10.66
C LEU A 111 -2.68 -0.53 -10.25
N LEU A 112 -2.34 -1.65 -10.90
CA LEU A 112 -1.08 -2.36 -10.67
C LEU A 112 0.13 -1.47 -10.97
N GLN A 113 0.17 -0.84 -12.14
CA GLN A 113 1.26 0.04 -12.56
C GLN A 113 1.40 1.26 -11.65
N LYS A 114 0.29 1.94 -11.34
CA LYS A 114 0.30 3.11 -10.45
C LYS A 114 0.73 2.74 -9.04
N THR A 115 0.32 1.57 -8.54
CA THR A 115 0.80 1.05 -7.25
C THR A 115 2.30 0.78 -7.29
N GLU A 116 2.82 0.17 -8.36
CA GLU A 116 4.25 -0.08 -8.54
C GLU A 116 5.08 1.21 -8.55
N GLU A 117 4.62 2.23 -9.28
CA GLU A 117 5.24 3.55 -9.35
C GLU A 117 5.35 4.19 -7.96
N VAL A 118 4.23 4.28 -7.23
CA VAL A 118 4.19 4.89 -5.88
C VAL A 118 4.99 4.06 -4.88
N PHE A 119 4.86 2.73 -4.93
CA PHE A 119 5.61 1.83 -4.06
C PHE A 119 7.12 1.98 -4.25
N THR A 120 7.59 1.98 -5.50
CA THR A 120 9.01 2.16 -5.83
C THR A 120 9.51 3.53 -5.38
N TRP A 121 8.71 4.57 -5.59
CA TRP A 121 9.04 5.93 -5.14
C TRP A 121 9.17 6.04 -3.61
N LEU A 122 8.27 5.41 -2.86
CA LEU A 122 8.35 5.35 -1.39
C LEU A 122 9.57 4.55 -0.92
N LYS A 123 9.84 3.38 -1.53
CA LYS A 123 11.06 2.60 -1.25
C LYS A 123 12.33 3.42 -1.43
N ASN A 124 12.44 4.15 -2.53
CA ASN A 124 13.61 4.99 -2.81
C ASN A 124 13.81 6.08 -1.74
N GLN A 125 12.72 6.62 -1.19
CA GLN A 125 12.81 7.59 -0.10
C GLN A 125 13.28 6.97 1.22
N LEU A 126 13.09 5.67 1.46
CA LEU A 126 13.68 4.98 2.62
C LEU A 126 15.19 4.80 2.48
N ASN A 127 15.67 4.58 1.26
CA ASN A 127 17.09 4.31 0.96
C ASN A 127 17.92 5.58 0.71
N SER A 128 17.28 6.73 0.47
CA SER A 128 17.96 8.00 0.24
C SER A 128 18.43 8.60 1.58
N GLN A 129 19.56 8.11 2.08
CA GLN A 129 20.40 8.72 3.11
C GLN A 129 21.87 8.61 2.72
#